data_AF-A0A2G2W8W1-F1
#
_entry.id   AF-A0A2G2W8W1-F1
#
_cell.length_a   1.000
_cell.length_b   1.000
_cell.length_c   1.000
_cell.angle_alpha   90.00
_cell.angle_beta   90.00
_cell.angle_gamma   90.00
#
_symmetry.space_group_name_H-M   'P 1'
#
loop_
_entity.id
_entity.type
_entity.pdbx_description
1 polymer ?
#
loop_
_entity_poly.entity_id
_entity_poly.type
_entity_poly.pdbx_seq_one_letter_code
_entity_poly.pdbx_strand_id
1 'polypeptide(L)'
;MILQIENKTSSALQVISQPAIPKLPDTTSSSLPLLQNRWTCEMCEVRVSSELTLQSHLRGKRHRAEAKLWCDFCNLRVSGEIDMIAHLKGKRHLAKLQEAFASAGAL
;
A
#
# COMPACT_ATOMS: atom_id res chain seq x y z
N MET A 1 -44.60 -27.52 -9.77
CA MET A 1 -43.61 -27.05 -10.77
C MET A 1 -42.23 -27.33 -10.19
N ILE A 2 -41.71 -28.53 -10.42
CA ILE A 2 -40.39 -28.96 -9.94
C ILE A 2 -39.52 -29.13 -11.17
N LEU A 3 -38.39 -28.43 -11.23
CA LEU A 3 -37.26 -28.80 -12.09
C LEU A 3 -35.98 -28.71 -11.26
N GLN A 4 -35.31 -29.85 -11.15
CA GLN A 4 -34.01 -30.04 -10.54
C GLN A 4 -32.89 -29.41 -11.38
N ILE A 5 -31.92 -28.81 -10.68
CA ILE A 5 -30.45 -29.01 -10.74
C ILE A 5 -29.82 -29.10 -12.14
N GLU A 6 -28.76 -28.32 -12.42
CA GLU A 6 -27.40 -28.82 -12.74
C GLU A 6 -26.33 -27.70 -12.60
N ASN A 7 -25.24 -28.04 -11.90
CA ASN A 7 -24.01 -27.24 -11.78
C ASN A 7 -23.16 -27.44 -13.05
N LYS A 8 -22.73 -26.35 -13.70
CA LYS A 8 -21.72 -26.41 -14.77
C LYS A 8 -20.63 -25.38 -14.54
N THR A 9 -19.52 -25.89 -14.00
CA THR A 9 -18.18 -25.38 -14.22
C THR A 9 -17.88 -25.29 -15.72
N SER A 10 -17.29 -24.18 -16.20
CA SER A 10 -16.20 -24.15 -17.21
C SER A 10 -16.04 -22.76 -17.85
N SER A 11 -14.92 -22.11 -17.51
CA SER A 11 -13.90 -21.53 -18.40
C SER A 11 -14.28 -20.85 -19.73
N ALA A 12 -13.91 -19.58 -19.88
CA ALA A 12 -13.30 -19.03 -21.09
C ALA A 12 -12.37 -17.86 -20.75
N LEU A 13 -11.13 -17.94 -21.25
CA LEU A 13 -9.98 -17.11 -20.94
C LEU A 13 -10.01 -15.73 -21.64
N GLN A 14 -9.27 -14.77 -21.10
CA GLN A 14 -8.36 -14.00 -21.95
C GLN A 14 -7.03 -13.77 -21.23
N VAL A 15 -6.11 -14.72 -21.45
CA VAL A 15 -4.68 -14.59 -21.18
C VAL A 15 -4.16 -13.44 -22.03
N ILE A 16 -3.86 -12.32 -21.37
CA ILE A 16 -3.06 -11.25 -21.97
C ILE A 16 -1.61 -11.57 -21.61
N SER A 17 -0.82 -11.73 -22.64
CA SER A 17 0.57 -12.18 -22.66
C SER A 17 1.45 -11.47 -21.63
N GLN A 18 2.05 -12.25 -20.73
CA GLN A 18 3.11 -11.77 -19.84
C GLN A 18 4.40 -11.55 -20.67
N PRO A 19 5.08 -10.40 -20.60
CA PRO A 19 6.50 -10.37 -20.93
C PRO A 19 7.25 -11.16 -19.86
N ALA A 20 8.05 -12.14 -20.31
CA ALA A 20 8.84 -12.99 -19.43
C ALA A 20 9.79 -12.16 -18.56
N ILE A 21 9.47 -12.04 -17.27
CA ILE A 21 10.38 -11.48 -16.27
C ILE A 21 11.31 -12.62 -15.83
N PRO A 22 12.64 -12.47 -15.91
CA PRO A 22 13.58 -13.51 -15.51
C PRO A 22 13.35 -13.93 -14.05
N LYS A 23 13.20 -15.24 -13.84
CA LYS A 23 13.20 -15.88 -12.53
C LYS A 23 14.51 -15.53 -11.80
N LEU A 24 14.43 -14.71 -10.76
CA LEU A 24 15.57 -14.45 -9.88
C LEU A 24 15.67 -15.58 -8.85
N PRO A 25 16.88 -16.08 -8.56
CA PRO A 25 17.09 -17.29 -7.80
C PRO A 25 16.77 -17.11 -6.32
N ASP A 26 16.10 -18.12 -5.76
CA ASP A 26 15.99 -18.35 -4.32
C ASP A 26 17.40 -18.59 -3.72
N THR A 27 18.00 -17.57 -3.13
CA THR A 27 19.22 -17.75 -2.32
C THR A 27 19.01 -17.30 -0.88
N THR A 28 18.94 -18.32 -0.05
CA THR A 28 19.09 -18.29 1.40
C THR A 28 20.42 -17.62 1.80
N SER A 29 20.35 -16.76 2.82
CA SER A 29 21.44 -16.28 3.70
C SER A 29 22.45 -15.25 3.18
N SER A 30 22.31 -14.03 3.70
CA SER A 30 23.37 -13.23 4.37
C SER A 30 23.28 -11.72 4.05
N SER A 31 22.69 -10.99 5.00
CA SER A 31 23.10 -9.66 5.47
C SER A 31 23.42 -8.57 4.43
N LEU A 32 22.37 -8.00 3.83
CA LEU A 32 22.38 -6.57 3.47
C LEU A 32 21.10 -5.90 4.01
N PRO A 33 21.20 -4.93 4.93
CA PRO A 33 20.03 -4.30 5.55
C PRO A 33 19.13 -3.56 4.54
N LEU A 34 19.65 -3.24 3.36
CA LEU A 34 18.92 -2.51 2.32
C LEU A 34 17.89 -3.38 1.58
N LEU A 35 18.07 -4.71 1.53
CA LEU A 35 17.15 -5.59 0.81
C LEU A 35 15.92 -5.97 1.64
N GLN A 36 16.06 -6.02 2.96
CA GLN A 36 14.98 -6.40 3.88
C GLN A 36 13.83 -5.37 3.94
N ASN A 37 14.11 -4.12 3.60
CA ASN A 37 13.09 -3.07 3.50
C ASN A 37 12.33 -3.06 2.16
N ARG A 38 12.82 -3.77 1.14
CA ARG A 38 12.24 -3.70 -0.22
C ARG A 38 10.76 -4.09 -0.28
N TRP A 39 10.36 -5.06 0.53
CA TRP A 39 8.98 -5.57 0.54
C TRP A 39 8.32 -5.36 1.90
N THR A 40 8.51 -4.18 2.48
CA THR A 40 7.88 -3.81 3.75
C THR A 40 6.94 -2.63 3.52
N CYS A 41 5.72 -2.71 4.02
CA CYS A 41 4.80 -1.58 4.07
C CYS A 41 5.09 -0.78 5.34
N GLU A 42 5.57 0.45 5.23
CA GLU A 42 5.91 1.28 6.40
C GLU A 42 4.67 1.74 7.19
N MET A 43 3.54 1.90 6.52
CA MET A 43 2.29 2.28 7.19
C MET A 43 1.66 1.14 8.01
N CYS A 44 1.82 -0.10 7.55
CA CYS A 44 1.25 -1.27 8.21
C CYS A 44 2.30 -2.06 8.99
N GLU A 45 3.58 -1.70 8.87
CA GLU A 45 4.75 -2.39 9.41
C GLU A 45 4.79 -3.89 9.03
N VAL A 46 4.16 -4.25 7.91
CA VAL A 46 4.09 -5.63 7.41
C VAL A 46 5.20 -5.87 6.41
N ARG A 47 6.05 -6.86 6.70
CA ARG A 47 7.00 -7.44 5.74
C ARG A 47 6.33 -8.56 4.96
N VAL A 48 6.49 -8.56 3.64
CA VAL A 48 6.04 -9.63 2.75
C VAL A 48 7.20 -10.25 1.98
N SER A 49 6.98 -11.43 1.41
CA SER A 49 8.02 -12.24 0.75
C SER A 49 8.26 -11.87 -0.71
N SER A 50 7.41 -11.05 -1.32
CA SER A 50 7.55 -10.68 -2.74
C SER A 50 6.93 -9.33 -3.06
N GLU A 51 7.39 -8.72 -4.16
CA GLU A 51 6.83 -7.47 -4.69
C GLU A 51 5.36 -7.62 -5.08
N LEU A 52 4.99 -8.73 -5.72
CA LEU A 52 3.61 -8.99 -6.13
C LEU A 52 2.67 -9.05 -4.93
N THR A 53 3.13 -9.68 -3.83
CA THR A 53 2.39 -9.72 -2.57
C THR A 53 2.27 -8.32 -1.96
N LEU A 54 3.33 -7.50 -2.00
CA LEU A 54 3.29 -6.13 -1.49
C LEU A 54 2.30 -5.28 -2.30
N GLN A 55 2.39 -5.34 -3.62
CA GLN A 55 1.46 -4.66 -4.53
C GLN A 55 0.01 -5.08 -4.31
N SER A 56 -0.23 -6.37 -4.06
CA SER A 56 -1.55 -6.86 -3.69
C SER A 56 -2.01 -6.34 -2.33
N HIS A 57 -1.11 -6.28 -1.35
CA HIS A 57 -1.38 -5.67 -0.03
C HIS A 57 -1.77 -4.18 -0.17
N LEU A 58 -0.99 -3.38 -0.91
CA LEU A 58 -1.23 -1.95 -1.13
C LEU A 58 -2.57 -1.69 -1.85
N ARG A 59 -2.98 -2.59 -2.77
CA ARG A 59 -4.30 -2.53 -3.41
C ARG A 59 -5.45 -3.05 -2.55
N GLY A 60 -5.15 -3.73 -1.43
CA GLY A 60 -6.14 -4.32 -0.55
C GLY A 60 -7.06 -3.29 0.10
N LYS A 61 -8.32 -3.67 0.34
CA LYS A 61 -9.33 -2.81 0.96
C LYS A 61 -8.89 -2.29 2.34
N ARG A 62 -8.24 -3.15 3.14
CA ARG A 62 -7.72 -2.80 4.47
C ARG A 62 -6.66 -1.72 4.38
N HIS A 63 -5.59 -1.93 3.61
CA HIS A 63 -4.53 -0.95 3.44
C HIS A 63 -5.08 0.39 2.97
N ARG A 64 -5.96 0.38 1.95
CA ARG A 64 -6.60 1.61 1.46
C ARG A 64 -7.46 2.33 2.51
N ALA A 65 -8.14 1.60 3.39
CA ALA A 65 -8.91 2.21 4.46
C ALA A 65 -7.99 2.88 5.48
N GLU A 66 -6.88 2.23 5.85
CA GLU A 66 -5.89 2.80 6.76
C GLU A 66 -5.12 3.98 6.14
N ALA A 67 -4.84 3.90 4.84
CA ALA A 67 -4.20 4.97 4.06
C ALA A 67 -4.99 6.28 4.07
N LYS A 68 -6.32 6.22 4.08
CA LYS A 68 -7.17 7.42 4.18
C LYS A 68 -7.02 8.14 5.51
N LEU A 69 -6.59 7.42 6.54
CA LEU A 69 -6.42 7.93 7.89
C LEU A 69 -4.95 8.18 8.25
N TRP A 70 -4.07 8.17 7.24
CA TRP A 70 -2.65 8.46 7.38
C TRP A 70 -2.33 9.87 6.89
N CYS A 71 -1.57 10.61 7.69
CA CYS A 71 -0.97 11.86 7.27
C CYS A 71 0.52 11.66 7.04
N ASP A 72 0.97 11.86 5.80
CA ASP A 72 2.36 11.71 5.39
C ASP A 72 3.28 12.77 6.05
N PHE A 73 2.92 14.05 5.97
CA PHE A 73 3.68 15.16 6.57
C PHE A 73 3.83 15.08 8.10
N CYS A 74 2.87 14.45 8.76
CA CYS A 74 2.88 14.27 10.21
C CYS A 74 3.29 12.86 10.63
N ASN A 75 3.46 11.93 9.68
CA ASN A 75 3.71 10.51 9.89
C ASN A 75 2.81 9.91 10.99
N LEU A 76 1.51 10.27 10.94
CA LEU A 76 0.56 10.02 12.02
C LEU A 76 -0.73 9.39 11.49
N ARG A 77 -1.19 8.35 12.19
CA ARG A 77 -2.48 7.69 11.97
C ARG A 77 -3.55 8.32 12.85
N VAL A 78 -4.71 8.59 12.26
CA VAL A 78 -5.89 9.13 12.94
C VAL A 78 -6.98 8.06 13.04
N SER A 79 -7.87 8.15 14.02
CA SER A 79 -8.91 7.11 14.26
C SER A 79 -10.16 7.25 13.38
N GLY A 80 -10.32 8.37 12.67
CA GLY A 80 -11.54 8.64 11.90
C GLY A 80 -11.39 9.74 10.86
N GLU A 81 -12.34 9.77 9.93
CA GLU A 81 -12.35 10.74 8.82
C GLU A 81 -12.56 12.18 9.31
N ILE A 82 -13.45 12.37 10.30
CA ILE A 82 -13.71 13.69 10.90
C ILE A 82 -12.45 14.25 11.56
N ASP A 83 -11.77 13.42 12.36
CA ASP A 83 -10.50 13.79 12.98
C ASP A 83 -9.39 14.04 11.94
N MET A 84 -9.37 13.30 10.82
CA MET A 84 -8.43 13.56 9.74
C MET A 84 -8.68 14.92 9.09
N ILE A 85 -9.94 15.27 8.82
CA ILE A 85 -10.30 16.60 8.29
C ILE A 85 -9.89 17.70 9.27
N ALA A 86 -10.14 17.51 10.57
CA ALA A 86 -9.75 18.45 11.61
C ALA A 86 -8.22 18.57 11.72
N HIS A 87 -7.50 17.45 11.62
CA HIS A 87 -6.05 17.39 11.63
C HIS A 87 -5.46 18.21 10.47
N LEU A 88 -5.93 17.98 9.23
CA LEU A 88 -5.45 18.68 8.04
C LEU A 88 -5.70 20.19 8.09
N LYS A 89 -6.82 20.62 8.70
CA LYS A 89 -7.15 22.03 8.94
C LYS A 89 -6.48 22.62 10.19
N GLY A 90 -5.81 21.79 10.97
CA GLY A 90 -5.21 22.18 12.23
C GLY A 90 -3.99 23.08 12.05
N LYS A 91 -3.86 24.10 12.92
CA LYS A 91 -2.72 25.03 12.91
C LYS A 91 -1.36 24.33 12.96
N ARG A 92 -1.28 23.18 13.65
CA ARG A 92 -0.06 22.35 13.73
C ARG A 92 0.34 21.73 12.40
N HIS A 93 -0.63 21.19 11.65
CA HIS A 93 -0.37 20.60 10.33
C HIS A 93 0.02 21.70 9.33
N LEU A 94 -0.70 22.82 9.35
CA LEU A 94 -0.43 23.97 8.48
C LEU A 94 0.94 24.61 8.75
N ALA A 95 1.37 24.74 10.01
CA ALA A 95 2.69 25.26 10.35
C ALA A 95 3.80 24.39 9.76
N LYS A 96 3.69 23.06 9.92
CA LYS A 96 4.63 22.10 9.32
C LYS A 96 4.73 22.23 7.80
N LEU A 97 3.59 22.43 7.13
CA LEU A 97 3.57 22.69 5.70
C LEU A 97 4.27 24.02 5.37
N GLN A 98 3.92 25.11 6.06
CA GLN A 98 4.55 26.42 5.83
C GLN A 98 6.06 26.38 6.04
N GLU A 99 6.54 25.68 7.08
CA GLU A 99 7.97 25.48 7.33
C GLU A 99 8.65 24.71 6.20
N ALA A 100 8.01 23.63 5.71
CA ALA A 100 8.51 22.84 4.59
C ALA A 100 8.55 23.63 3.27
N PHE A 101 7.57 24.51 3.02
CA PHE A 101 7.55 25.37 1.83
C PHE A 101 8.50 26.57 1.94
N ALA A 102 8.63 27.15 3.13
CA ALA A 102 9.55 28.28 3.38
C ALA A 102 11.02 27.87 3.24
N SER A 103 11.36 26.64 3.61
CA SER A 103 12.72 26.10 3.45
C SER A 103 13.06 25.72 2.01
N ALA A 104 12.07 25.58 1.12
CA ALA A 104 12.27 25.30 -0.31
C ALA A 104 12.30 26.55 -1.20
N GLY A 105 11.81 27.70 -0.70
CA GLY A 105 11.69 28.96 -1.46
C GLY A 105 12.80 29.99 -1.24
N ALA A 106 13.83 29.66 -0.46
CA ALA A 106 14.99 30.54 -0.24
C ALA A 106 16.12 30.23 -1.24
N LEU A 107 15.91 30.58 -2.51
CA LEU A 107 16.92 30.63 -3.57
C LEU A 107 16.72 31.91 -4.39
#